data_AF-A0A950VQ63-F1
#
_entry.id   AF-A0A950VQ63-F1
#
_cell.length_a   1.000
_cell.length_b   1.000
_cell.length_c   1.000
_cell.angle_alpha   90.00
_cell.angle_beta   90.00
_cell.angle_gamma   90.00
#
_symmetry.space_group_name_H-M   'P 1'
#
loop_
_entity.id
_entity.type
_entity.pdbx_description
1 polymer ?
#
loop_
_entity_poly.entity_id
_entity_poly.type
_entity_poly.pdbx_seq_one_letter_code
_entity_poly.pdbx_strand_id
1 'polypeptide(L)'
;MLRLSRTARRPSPRSEGGFTLVELLVVIIAGLVVVIALFALVDVTLRQTTRTFSAVDATQHARTALEEIENEAHSACLLDYPSPIQPGSTDTSLRFVSQYGSTATAATAANPYPVLHTIAFDPVAKTLTDTTSPFGGGVGTIQTTTLLTNVGAQGSAPVFQYFAYAEPTDSSGAPYTDGAGNPYEMLIDGINAVPGTAIIPSAQPLAVPLSIDDAGQAAEVLIKLQVGASGGTNENTNLTSGVNDSVTDQVVLRLTPPVNHAGSGTSFEPCQ
;
A
#
# COMPACT_ATOMS: atom_id res chain seq x y z
N MET A 1 82.04 -42.77 8.75
CA MET A 1 81.45 -43.54 9.87
C MET A 1 80.14 -42.87 10.28
N LEU A 2 78.99 -43.42 9.87
CA LEU A 2 77.67 -43.11 10.45
C LEU A 2 76.69 -44.18 9.95
N ARG A 3 76.50 -45.23 10.77
CA ARG A 3 75.55 -46.31 10.51
C ARG A 3 74.15 -45.83 10.90
N LEU A 4 73.32 -45.53 9.91
CA LEU A 4 71.88 -45.33 10.08
C LEU A 4 71.20 -46.70 10.26
N SER A 5 70.94 -47.07 11.52
CA SER A 5 70.07 -48.18 11.87
C SER A 5 68.61 -47.85 11.51
N ARG A 6 68.12 -48.39 10.40
CA ARG A 6 66.68 -48.47 10.11
C ARG A 6 66.05 -49.50 11.02
N THR A 7 65.41 -49.03 12.08
CA THR A 7 64.53 -49.84 12.92
C THR A 7 63.27 -50.14 12.13
N ALA A 8 63.19 -51.33 11.55
CA ALA A 8 61.97 -51.84 10.91
C ALA A 8 60.90 -52.05 12.00
N ARG A 9 59.96 -51.10 12.10
CA ARG A 9 58.82 -51.18 13.00
C ARG A 9 57.84 -52.22 12.42
N ARG A 10 57.76 -53.40 13.06
CA ARG A 10 56.75 -54.40 12.72
C ARG A 10 55.35 -53.76 12.82
N PRO A 11 54.46 -53.96 11.84
CA PRO A 11 53.06 -53.55 11.99
C PRO A 11 52.50 -54.34 13.16
N SER A 12 52.08 -53.63 14.21
CA SER A 12 51.26 -54.19 15.27
C SER A 12 50.02 -54.82 14.63
N PRO A 13 49.58 -56.02 15.04
CA PRO A 13 48.28 -56.53 14.64
C PRO A 13 47.25 -55.44 14.95
N ARG A 14 46.58 -54.96 13.90
CA ARG A 14 45.46 -54.02 14.05
C ARG A 14 44.49 -54.69 15.01
N SER A 15 44.21 -54.04 16.13
CA SER A 15 43.14 -54.49 17.00
C SER A 15 41.85 -54.45 16.18
N GLU A 16 41.39 -55.61 15.74
CA GLU A 16 40.05 -55.80 15.17
C GLU A 16 39.05 -55.71 16.35
N GLY A 17 38.92 -54.52 16.91
CA GLY A 17 37.83 -54.19 17.82
C GLY A 17 36.56 -54.14 16.98
N GLY A 18 35.85 -55.26 16.91
CA GLY A 18 34.50 -55.29 16.36
C GLY A 18 33.61 -54.32 17.14
N PHE A 19 32.80 -53.55 16.42
CA PHE A 19 31.79 -52.68 17.04
C PHE A 19 30.90 -53.53 17.96
N THR A 20 30.79 -53.12 19.21
CA THR A 20 29.85 -53.78 20.12
C THR A 20 28.42 -53.44 19.69
N LEU A 21 27.47 -54.36 19.88
CA LEU A 21 26.06 -54.14 19.53
C LEU A 21 25.50 -52.87 20.19
N VAL A 22 25.96 -52.57 21.42
CA VAL A 22 25.61 -51.36 22.17
C VAL A 22 26.10 -50.10 21.46
N GLU A 23 27.33 -50.11 20.93
CA GLU A 23 27.91 -48.97 20.24
C GLU A 23 27.17 -48.67 18.92
N LEU A 24 26.78 -49.71 18.18
CA LEU A 24 25.95 -49.56 16.98
C LEU A 24 24.56 -48.99 17.30
N LEU A 25 23.94 -49.42 18.41
CA LEU A 25 22.65 -48.89 18.87
C LEU A 25 22.73 -47.40 19.24
N VAL A 26 23.80 -46.99 19.95
CA VAL A 26 24.01 -45.57 20.29
C VAL A 26 24.22 -44.73 19.03
N VAL A 27 24.97 -45.24 18.04
CA VAL A 27 25.17 -44.54 16.77
C VAL A 27 23.86 -44.36 16.00
N ILE A 28 22.98 -45.38 15.97
CA ILE A 28 21.67 -45.27 15.32
C ILE A 28 20.80 -44.24 16.04
N ILE A 29 20.75 -44.25 17.37
CA ILE A 29 19.95 -43.29 18.14
C ILE A 29 20.48 -41.86 17.94
N ALA A 30 21.80 -41.66 18.02
CA ALA A 30 22.41 -40.36 17.77
C ALA A 30 22.12 -39.87 16.34
N GLY A 31 22.21 -40.75 15.34
CA GLY A 31 21.83 -40.45 13.96
C GLY A 31 20.36 -40.03 13.82
N LEU A 32 19.45 -40.74 14.48
CA LEU A 32 18.01 -40.43 14.46
C LEU A 32 17.71 -39.07 15.10
N VAL A 33 18.38 -38.71 16.20
CA VAL A 33 18.25 -37.38 16.82
C VAL A 33 18.68 -36.27 15.86
N VAL A 34 19.80 -36.46 15.15
CA VAL A 34 20.28 -35.48 14.15
C VAL A 34 19.29 -35.35 12.99
N VAL A 35 18.74 -36.46 12.49
CA VAL A 35 17.74 -36.44 11.41
C VAL A 35 16.47 -35.69 11.84
N ILE A 36 15.97 -35.93 13.06
CA ILE A 36 14.81 -35.19 13.60
C ILE A 36 15.13 -33.69 13.71
N ALA A 37 16.32 -33.33 14.18
CA ALA A 37 16.74 -31.93 14.28
C ALA A 37 16.80 -31.23 12.91
N LEU A 38 17.30 -31.93 11.88
CA LEU A 38 17.34 -31.41 10.51
C LEU A 38 15.93 -31.23 9.93
N PHE A 39 15.01 -32.17 10.15
CA PHE A 39 13.61 -32.01 9.74
C PHE A 39 12.92 -30.81 10.40
N ALA A 40 13.17 -30.61 11.70
CA ALA A 40 12.64 -29.44 12.41
C ALA A 40 13.19 -28.13 11.85
N LEU A 41 14.48 -28.07 11.49
CA LEU A 41 15.07 -26.90 10.84
C LEU A 41 14.42 -26.62 9.48
N VAL A 42 14.22 -27.66 8.66
CA VAL A 42 13.55 -27.51 7.36
C VAL A 42 12.14 -26.96 7.52
N ASP A 43 11.34 -27.46 8.45
CA ASP A 43 9.99 -26.95 8.70
C ASP A 43 9.99 -25.45 9.07
N VAL A 44 10.90 -25.03 9.96
CA VAL A 44 11.03 -23.62 10.33
C VAL A 44 11.43 -22.76 9.12
N THR A 45 12.40 -23.21 8.32
CA THR A 45 12.84 -22.46 7.12
C THR A 45 11.74 -22.35 6.07
N LEU A 46 10.94 -23.39 5.87
CA LEU A 46 9.81 -23.38 4.93
C LEU A 46 8.75 -22.38 5.38
N ARG A 47 8.38 -22.37 6.67
CA ARG A 47 7.40 -21.41 7.21
C ARG A 47 7.86 -19.95 7.07
N GLN A 48 9.13 -19.68 7.35
CA GLN A 48 9.71 -18.33 7.18
C GLN A 48 9.74 -17.90 5.71
N THR A 49 10.07 -18.84 4.82
CA THR A 49 10.09 -18.60 3.37
C THR A 49 8.69 -18.27 2.85
N THR A 50 7.66 -19.04 3.24
CA THR A 50 6.27 -18.77 2.88
C THR A 50 5.80 -17.38 3.34
N ARG A 51 6.07 -16.99 4.60
CA ARG A 51 5.70 -15.66 5.09
C ARG A 51 6.35 -14.53 4.30
N THR A 52 7.64 -14.69 3.98
CA THR A 52 8.38 -13.70 3.19
C THR A 52 7.76 -13.56 1.79
N PHE A 53 7.45 -14.68 1.13
CA PHE A 53 6.80 -14.63 -0.18
C PHE A 53 5.40 -14.02 -0.13
N SER A 54 4.60 -14.35 0.89
CA SER A 54 3.28 -13.75 1.09
C SER A 54 3.34 -12.23 1.29
N ALA A 55 4.31 -11.73 2.06
CA ALA A 55 4.48 -10.28 2.26
C ALA A 55 4.92 -9.57 0.96
N VAL A 56 5.82 -10.19 0.18
CA VAL A 56 6.26 -9.65 -1.12
C VAL A 56 5.10 -9.64 -2.12
N ASP A 57 4.33 -10.73 -2.20
CA ASP A 57 3.14 -10.83 -3.05
C ASP A 57 2.13 -9.74 -2.71
N ALA A 58 1.75 -9.62 -1.44
CA ALA A 58 0.83 -8.59 -0.96
C ALA A 58 1.30 -7.16 -1.31
N THR A 59 2.60 -6.88 -1.17
CA THR A 59 3.18 -5.58 -1.52
C THR A 59 3.10 -5.31 -3.02
N GLN A 60 3.43 -6.30 -3.86
CA GLN A 60 3.40 -6.16 -5.31
C GLN A 60 1.98 -5.92 -5.82
N HIS A 61 1.01 -6.67 -5.29
CA HIS A 61 -0.40 -6.47 -5.59
C HIS A 61 -0.90 -5.10 -5.14
N ALA A 62 -0.62 -4.71 -3.89
CA ALA A 62 -1.00 -3.40 -3.36
C ALA A 62 -0.45 -2.27 -4.24
N ARG A 63 0.85 -2.30 -4.53
CA ARG A 63 1.51 -1.31 -5.36
C ARG A 63 0.90 -1.22 -6.76
N THR A 64 0.67 -2.35 -7.42
CA THR A 64 0.08 -2.37 -8.77
C THR A 64 -1.30 -1.74 -8.78
N ALA A 65 -2.15 -2.06 -7.79
CA ALA A 65 -3.49 -1.50 -7.69
C ALA A 65 -3.45 0.01 -7.37
N LEU A 66 -2.56 0.46 -6.49
CA LEU A 66 -2.42 1.89 -6.17
C LEU A 66 -1.86 2.67 -7.35
N GLU A 67 -0.92 2.10 -8.12
CA GLU A 67 -0.42 2.69 -9.37
C GLU A 67 -1.52 2.80 -10.43
N GLU A 68 -2.42 1.82 -10.55
CA GLU A 68 -3.59 1.90 -11.44
C GLU A 68 -4.52 3.05 -11.02
N ILE A 69 -4.86 3.13 -9.72
CA ILE A 69 -5.69 4.21 -9.18
C ILE A 69 -5.04 5.59 -9.40
N GLU A 70 -3.74 5.72 -9.16
CA GLU A 70 -3.00 6.96 -9.35
C GLU A 70 -2.97 7.39 -10.83
N ASN A 71 -2.71 6.45 -11.74
CA ASN A 71 -2.70 6.73 -13.18
C ASN A 71 -4.08 7.20 -13.67
N GLU A 72 -5.14 6.55 -13.22
CA GLU A 72 -6.51 6.96 -13.53
C GLU A 72 -6.83 8.34 -12.92
N ALA A 73 -6.50 8.57 -11.66
CA ALA A 73 -6.74 9.83 -10.96
C ALA A 73 -5.94 11.01 -11.54
N HIS A 74 -4.73 10.79 -12.06
CA HIS A 74 -3.98 11.83 -12.76
C HIS A 74 -4.65 12.29 -14.06
N SER A 75 -5.50 11.45 -14.67
CA SER A 75 -6.31 11.84 -15.83
C SER A 75 -7.63 12.52 -15.48
N ALA A 76 -7.86 12.79 -14.18
CA ALA A 76 -9.08 13.43 -13.68
C ALA A 76 -9.14 14.95 -13.90
N CYS A 77 -8.02 15.55 -14.32
CA CYS A 77 -7.94 16.97 -14.64
C CYS A 77 -8.54 17.28 -16.01
N LEU A 78 -9.86 17.49 -16.02
CA LEU A 78 -10.63 17.79 -17.21
C LEU A 78 -10.93 19.29 -17.29
N LEU A 79 -10.62 19.90 -18.45
CA LEU A 79 -11.00 21.28 -18.75
C LEU A 79 -12.53 21.41 -18.73
N ASP A 80 -13.06 22.39 -17.99
CA ASP A 80 -14.49 22.75 -17.88
C ASP A 80 -15.42 21.73 -17.18
N TYR A 81 -14.90 20.70 -16.52
CA TYR A 81 -15.69 19.71 -15.77
C TYR A 81 -15.66 19.96 -14.25
N PRO A 82 -16.65 19.44 -13.49
CA PRO A 82 -16.65 19.55 -12.04
C PRO A 82 -15.40 18.90 -11.44
N SER A 83 -15.07 19.30 -10.22
CA SER A 83 -13.89 18.88 -9.46
C SER A 83 -13.50 17.40 -9.66
N PRO A 84 -12.20 17.07 -9.76
CA PRO A 84 -11.74 15.70 -10.01
C PRO A 84 -12.36 14.69 -9.04
N ILE A 85 -12.40 15.03 -7.75
CA ILE A 85 -13.12 14.29 -6.73
C ILE A 85 -14.60 14.69 -6.76
N GLN A 86 -15.45 13.68 -6.71
CA GLN A 86 -16.90 13.85 -6.83
C GLN A 86 -17.60 13.83 -5.46
N PRO A 87 -18.73 14.54 -5.32
CA PRO A 87 -19.55 14.52 -4.10
C PRO A 87 -20.06 13.11 -3.79
N GLY A 88 -20.30 12.86 -2.50
CA GLY A 88 -20.72 11.55 -2.00
C GLY A 88 -19.60 10.52 -1.85
N SER A 89 -18.34 10.89 -2.08
CA SER A 89 -17.19 10.09 -1.65
C SER A 89 -17.20 9.95 -0.13
N THR A 90 -16.90 8.76 0.38
CA THR A 90 -16.98 8.39 1.81
C THR A 90 -15.63 7.89 2.34
N ASP A 91 -15.59 7.50 3.62
CA ASP A 91 -14.46 6.83 4.27
C ASP A 91 -14.12 5.46 3.65
N THR A 92 -15.06 4.83 2.93
CA THR A 92 -14.91 3.54 2.26
C THR A 92 -15.13 3.60 0.76
N SER A 93 -15.36 4.78 0.17
CA SER A 93 -15.51 4.92 -1.28
C SER A 93 -14.91 6.22 -1.81
N LEU A 94 -14.09 6.11 -2.84
CA LEU A 94 -13.50 7.22 -3.58
C LEU A 94 -14.19 7.33 -4.94
N ARG A 95 -14.77 8.49 -5.23
CA ARG A 95 -15.41 8.77 -6.53
C ARG A 95 -14.64 9.87 -7.24
N PHE A 96 -14.19 9.59 -8.44
CA PHE A 96 -13.51 10.57 -9.28
C PHE A 96 -13.85 10.35 -10.75
N VAL A 97 -13.69 11.38 -11.56
CA VAL A 97 -13.94 11.31 -13.01
C VAL A 97 -12.60 11.27 -13.73
N SER A 98 -12.46 10.46 -14.77
CA SER A 98 -11.28 10.39 -15.63
C SER A 98 -11.68 10.55 -17.09
N GLN A 99 -10.74 10.95 -17.95
CA GLN A 99 -10.91 10.90 -19.39
C GLN A 99 -9.58 10.67 -20.09
N TYR A 100 -9.56 9.71 -21.01
CA TYR A 100 -8.39 9.44 -21.84
C TYR A 100 -8.53 10.06 -23.23
N GLY A 101 -7.52 10.81 -23.66
CA GLY A 101 -7.36 11.31 -25.03
C GLY A 101 -7.43 12.84 -25.18
N SER A 102 -6.61 13.39 -26.08
CA SER A 102 -6.42 14.84 -26.29
C SER A 102 -7.54 15.53 -27.09
N THR A 103 -8.66 14.85 -27.33
CA THR A 103 -9.81 15.39 -28.07
C THR A 103 -11.07 15.33 -27.21
N ALA A 104 -11.00 15.88 -26.00
CA ALA A 104 -12.20 16.23 -25.22
C ALA A 104 -13.12 17.21 -25.98
N THR A 105 -12.62 17.84 -27.06
CA THR A 105 -13.38 18.63 -28.03
C THR A 105 -13.52 17.92 -29.38
N ALA A 106 -14.32 16.86 -29.49
CA ALA A 106 -14.87 16.45 -30.80
C ALA A 106 -16.06 15.51 -30.64
N ALA A 107 -17.24 15.98 -31.07
CA ALA A 107 -18.48 15.23 -31.23
C ALA A 107 -18.43 14.06 -32.23
N THR A 108 -17.23 13.58 -32.59
CA THR A 108 -16.97 12.53 -33.59
C THR A 108 -16.07 11.39 -33.09
N ALA A 109 -15.51 11.46 -31.89
CA ALA A 109 -14.92 10.27 -31.26
C ALA A 109 -16.07 9.36 -30.79
N ALA A 110 -15.97 8.04 -31.02
CA ALA A 110 -17.07 7.11 -30.78
C ALA A 110 -17.50 6.98 -29.29
N ASN A 111 -16.71 7.52 -28.35
CA ASN A 111 -17.10 7.64 -26.95
C ASN A 111 -16.24 8.71 -26.21
N PRO A 112 -16.56 10.02 -26.29
CA PRO A 112 -15.78 11.07 -25.64
C PRO A 112 -16.29 11.40 -24.24
N TYR A 113 -17.19 10.61 -23.66
CA TYR A 113 -17.74 10.92 -22.34
C TYR A 113 -16.71 10.59 -21.26
N PRO A 114 -16.50 11.47 -20.27
CA PRO A 114 -15.73 11.14 -19.09
C PRO A 114 -16.30 9.90 -18.39
N VAL A 115 -15.43 9.15 -17.75
CA VAL A 115 -15.77 7.95 -17.00
C VAL A 115 -15.75 8.28 -15.53
N LEU A 116 -16.83 7.96 -14.83
CA LEU A 116 -16.88 8.01 -13.37
C LEU A 116 -16.34 6.70 -12.82
N HIS A 117 -15.25 6.79 -12.06
CA HIS A 117 -14.72 5.71 -11.25
C HIS A 117 -15.31 5.78 -9.86
N THR A 118 -15.65 4.62 -9.31
CA THR A 118 -16.09 4.47 -7.92
C THR A 118 -15.30 3.33 -7.32
N ILE A 119 -14.22 3.67 -6.63
CA ILE A 119 -13.40 2.72 -5.91
C ILE A 119 -14.05 2.50 -4.55
N ALA A 120 -14.48 1.28 -4.27
CA ALA A 120 -15.17 0.93 -3.03
C ALA A 120 -14.40 -0.16 -2.27
N PHE A 121 -14.23 0.07 -0.97
CA PHE A 121 -13.74 -0.92 -0.03
C PHE A 121 -14.94 -1.63 0.64
N ASP A 122 -14.98 -2.96 0.52
CA ASP A 122 -15.95 -3.81 1.22
C ASP A 122 -15.26 -4.51 2.39
N PRO A 123 -15.54 -4.15 3.66
CA PRO A 123 -14.91 -4.75 4.83
C PRO A 123 -15.38 -6.21 5.08
N VAL A 124 -16.53 -6.60 4.55
CA VAL A 124 -17.08 -7.96 4.70
C VAL A 124 -16.48 -8.89 3.66
N ALA A 125 -16.49 -8.47 2.39
CA ALA A 125 -15.87 -9.23 1.30
C ALA A 125 -14.33 -9.15 1.32
N LYS A 126 -13.77 -8.17 2.03
CA LYS A 126 -12.33 -7.85 2.06
C LYS A 126 -11.77 -7.56 0.67
N THR A 127 -12.50 -6.77 -0.11
CA THR A 127 -12.14 -6.44 -1.48
C THR A 127 -12.09 -4.94 -1.70
N LEU A 128 -11.21 -4.52 -2.61
CA LEU A 128 -11.23 -3.20 -3.21
C LEU A 128 -11.67 -3.36 -4.67
N THR A 129 -12.75 -2.70 -5.06
CA THR A 129 -13.30 -2.79 -6.41
C THR A 129 -13.38 -1.42 -7.05
N ASP A 130 -13.09 -1.31 -8.34
CA ASP A 130 -13.39 -0.14 -9.15
C ASP A 130 -14.62 -0.41 -10.01
N THR A 131 -15.65 0.42 -9.85
CA THR A 131 -16.80 0.44 -10.73
C THR A 131 -16.74 1.66 -11.63
N THR A 132 -16.61 1.41 -12.93
CA THR A 132 -16.65 2.45 -13.96
C THR A 132 -18.05 2.61 -14.52
N SER A 133 -18.45 3.86 -14.76
CA SER A 133 -19.74 4.19 -15.36
C SER A 133 -19.65 5.47 -16.19
N PRO A 134 -20.51 5.69 -17.18
CA PRO A 134 -20.53 6.94 -17.93
C PRO A 134 -20.87 8.12 -17.01
N PHE A 135 -20.08 9.18 -17.06
CA PHE A 135 -20.40 10.43 -16.38
C PHE A 135 -21.34 11.30 -17.24
N GLY A 136 -22.16 12.14 -16.61
CA GLY A 136 -22.96 13.14 -17.31
C GLY A 136 -24.09 12.60 -18.22
N GLY A 137 -24.55 11.37 -18.01
CA GLY A 137 -25.65 10.78 -18.79
C GLY A 137 -25.23 10.17 -20.13
N GLY A 138 -23.93 9.94 -20.33
CA GLY A 138 -23.42 9.15 -21.45
C GLY A 138 -24.01 7.74 -21.49
N VAL A 139 -24.08 7.16 -22.69
CA VAL A 139 -24.46 5.75 -22.87
C VAL A 139 -23.22 4.87 -22.78
N GLY A 140 -23.18 3.97 -21.81
CA GLY A 140 -22.08 3.03 -21.65
C GLY A 140 -22.39 1.99 -20.57
N THR A 141 -21.61 0.91 -20.59
CA THR A 141 -21.81 -0.22 -19.68
C THR A 141 -21.14 0.06 -18.34
N ILE A 142 -21.85 -0.25 -17.26
CA ILE A 142 -21.25 -0.27 -15.92
C ILE A 142 -20.38 -1.52 -15.83
N GLN A 143 -19.11 -1.35 -15.52
CA GLN A 143 -18.17 -2.45 -15.32
C GLN A 143 -17.61 -2.37 -13.91
N THR A 144 -17.52 -3.53 -13.24
CA THR A 144 -16.85 -3.64 -11.95
C THR A 144 -15.66 -4.56 -12.09
N THR A 145 -14.48 -4.06 -11.71
CA THR A 145 -13.23 -4.81 -11.65
C THR A 145 -12.79 -4.90 -10.20
N THR A 146 -12.32 -6.07 -9.77
CA THR A 146 -11.71 -6.21 -8.45
C THR A 146 -10.23 -5.85 -8.56
N LEU A 147 -9.83 -4.78 -7.88
CA LEU A 147 -8.44 -4.31 -7.85
C LEU A 147 -7.60 -5.12 -6.86
N LEU A 148 -8.15 -5.36 -5.67
CA LEU A 148 -7.48 -6.11 -4.61
C LEU A 148 -8.46 -7.03 -3.87
N THR A 149 -7.92 -8.12 -3.36
CA THR A 149 -8.60 -9.05 -2.46
C THR A 149 -7.80 -9.17 -1.16
N ASN A 150 -8.43 -9.69 -0.11
CA ASN A 150 -7.83 -9.81 1.22
C ASN A 150 -7.33 -8.46 1.78
N VAL A 151 -8.13 -7.43 1.58
CA VAL A 151 -7.87 -6.07 2.04
C VAL A 151 -8.59 -5.81 3.35
N GLY A 152 -7.96 -5.06 4.26
CA GLY A 152 -8.53 -4.54 5.49
C GLY A 152 -8.25 -3.05 5.66
N ALA A 153 -9.03 -2.39 6.51
CA ALA A 153 -8.72 -1.03 6.97
C ALA A 153 -7.57 -1.08 7.99
N GLN A 154 -6.75 -0.03 8.02
CA GLN A 154 -5.66 0.08 8.99
C GLN A 154 -6.20 0.53 10.36
N GLY A 155 -6.51 -0.43 11.22
CA GLY A 155 -7.06 -0.15 12.55
C GLY A 155 -8.45 0.49 12.46
N SER A 156 -8.64 1.62 13.16
CA SER A 156 -9.88 2.41 13.09
C SER A 156 -9.80 3.59 12.11
N ALA A 157 -8.70 3.73 11.38
CA ALA A 157 -8.56 4.82 10.42
C ALA A 157 -9.46 4.56 9.19
N PRO A 158 -10.16 5.59 8.69
CA PRO A 158 -10.82 5.55 7.38
C PRO A 158 -9.85 5.09 6.28
N VAL A 159 -10.36 4.30 5.33
CA VAL A 159 -9.59 3.85 4.17
C VAL A 159 -9.28 5.03 3.26
N PHE A 160 -10.27 5.88 3.00
CA PHE A 160 -10.12 7.10 2.22
C PHE A 160 -10.28 8.31 3.14
N GLN A 161 -9.29 9.20 3.10
CA GLN A 161 -9.34 10.50 3.78
C GLN A 161 -9.06 11.59 2.75
N TYR A 162 -9.85 12.65 2.81
CA TYR A 162 -9.79 13.75 1.85
C TYR A 162 -9.27 14.98 2.56
N PHE A 163 -8.35 15.71 1.95
CA PHE A 163 -7.78 16.92 2.51
C PHE A 163 -7.92 18.06 1.50
N ALA A 164 -8.23 19.23 2.04
CA ALA A 164 -8.14 20.49 1.32
C ALA A 164 -6.89 21.25 1.78
N TYR A 165 -6.50 22.24 1.00
CA TYR A 165 -5.61 23.27 1.49
C TYR A 165 -6.29 24.04 2.62
N ALA A 166 -5.53 24.31 3.67
CA ALA A 166 -5.98 25.12 4.79
C ALA A 166 -4.82 25.91 5.37
N GLU A 167 -5.16 26.99 6.07
CA GLU A 167 -4.21 27.78 6.82
C GLU A 167 -3.93 27.07 8.15
N PRO A 168 -2.70 26.57 8.39
CA PRO A 168 -2.38 25.98 9.68
C PRO A 168 -2.40 27.09 10.74
N THR A 169 -3.00 26.80 11.89
CA THR A 169 -3.09 27.74 13.01
C THR A 169 -2.20 27.29 14.17
N ASP A 170 -1.68 28.26 14.91
CA ASP A 170 -0.93 28.01 16.13
C ASP A 170 -1.86 27.69 17.32
N SER A 171 -1.28 27.47 18.51
CA SER A 171 -2.05 27.17 19.72
C SER A 171 -2.99 28.30 20.17
N SER A 172 -2.83 29.52 19.63
CA SER A 172 -3.71 30.67 19.88
C SER A 172 -4.82 30.80 18.82
N GLY A 173 -4.79 29.97 17.77
CA GLY A 173 -5.71 30.04 16.64
C GLY A 173 -5.31 31.06 15.57
N ALA A 174 -4.11 31.65 15.66
CA ALA A 174 -3.60 32.56 14.65
C ALA A 174 -2.93 31.76 13.51
N PRO A 175 -3.13 32.15 12.23
CA PRO A 175 -2.48 31.46 11.12
C PRO A 175 -0.97 31.68 11.17
N TYR A 176 -0.19 30.66 10.79
CA TYR A 176 1.23 30.85 10.58
C TYR A 176 1.46 31.72 9.34
N THR A 177 2.28 32.75 9.47
CA THR A 177 2.60 33.66 8.38
C THR A 177 4.09 33.65 8.04
N ASP A 178 4.42 34.03 6.81
CA ASP A 178 5.78 34.30 6.40
C ASP A 178 6.34 35.62 7.01
N GLY A 179 7.57 35.97 6.65
CA GLY A 179 8.21 37.22 7.09
C GLY A 179 7.56 38.51 6.54
N ALA A 180 6.65 38.40 5.57
CA ALA A 180 5.86 39.50 5.02
C ALA A 180 4.43 39.55 5.59
N GLY A 181 4.04 38.59 6.43
CA GLY A 181 2.72 38.52 7.04
C GLY A 181 1.66 37.78 6.21
N ASN A 182 2.04 37.10 5.13
CA ASN A 182 1.11 36.29 4.34
C ASN A 182 0.90 34.93 5.02
N PRO A 183 -0.34 34.46 5.21
CA PRO A 183 -0.59 33.16 5.80
C PRO A 183 -0.09 32.04 4.87
N TYR A 184 0.53 31.04 5.48
CA TYR A 184 0.85 29.80 4.78
C TYR A 184 -0.44 29.05 4.49
N GLU A 185 -0.48 28.40 3.34
CA GLU A 185 -1.55 27.51 2.96
C GLU A 185 -0.91 26.16 2.63
N MET A 186 -1.39 25.08 3.25
CA MET A 186 -0.79 23.76 3.09
C MET A 186 -1.83 22.65 3.29
N LEU A 187 -1.46 21.45 2.87
CA LEU A 187 -2.23 20.25 3.17
C LEU A 187 -2.00 19.85 4.62
N ILE A 188 -3.05 19.90 5.43
CA ILE A 188 -3.02 19.54 6.85
C ILE A 188 -3.28 18.03 6.98
N ASP A 189 -2.35 17.25 6.45
CA ASP A 189 -2.38 15.77 6.39
C ASP A 189 -1.78 15.08 7.63
N GLY A 190 -1.16 15.87 8.53
CA GLY A 190 -0.45 15.38 9.71
C GLY A 190 0.94 14.83 9.45
N ILE A 191 1.51 15.07 8.26
CA ILE A 191 2.84 14.59 7.86
C ILE A 191 3.80 15.77 7.70
N ASN A 192 3.34 16.85 7.06
CA ASN A 192 4.20 17.98 6.72
C ASN A 192 4.28 19.01 7.85
N ALA A 193 5.49 19.50 8.14
CA ALA A 193 5.69 20.60 9.08
C ALA A 193 5.38 21.95 8.42
N VAL A 194 4.85 22.90 9.19
CA VAL A 194 4.63 24.27 8.70
C VAL A 194 5.97 24.89 8.31
N PRO A 195 6.10 25.49 7.10
CA PRO A 195 7.35 26.07 6.63
C PRO A 195 8.01 27.00 7.66
N GLY A 196 9.32 26.81 7.87
CA GLY A 196 10.09 27.60 8.85
C GLY A 196 9.89 27.18 10.32
N THR A 197 9.07 26.17 10.59
CA THR A 197 8.84 25.62 11.93
C THR A 197 9.12 24.10 11.96
N ALA A 198 9.17 23.53 13.16
CA ALA A 198 9.16 22.08 13.37
C ALA A 198 7.77 21.55 13.77
N ILE A 199 6.73 22.39 13.67
CA ILE A 199 5.38 22.06 14.12
C ILE A 199 4.67 21.32 13.00
N ILE A 200 4.18 20.11 13.30
CA ILE A 200 3.33 19.32 12.42
C ILE A 200 1.89 19.47 12.93
N PRO A 201 1.01 20.16 12.20
CA PRO A 201 -0.39 20.27 12.56
C PRO A 201 -1.05 18.89 12.66
N SER A 202 -2.04 18.72 13.54
CA SER A 202 -2.87 17.51 13.53
C SER A 202 -3.65 17.42 12.23
N ALA A 203 -3.73 16.22 11.64
CA ALA A 203 -4.49 16.00 10.40
C ALA A 203 -5.94 16.53 10.51
N GLN A 204 -6.41 17.25 9.49
CA GLN A 204 -7.76 17.80 9.40
C GLN A 204 -8.43 17.35 8.10
N PRO A 205 -8.92 16.10 8.04
CA PRO A 205 -9.63 15.62 6.87
C PRO A 205 -10.99 16.32 6.73
N LEU A 206 -11.43 16.49 5.48
CA LEU A 206 -12.78 16.94 5.14
C LEU A 206 -13.83 15.96 5.67
N ALA A 207 -15.00 16.49 6.02
CA ALA A 207 -16.11 15.67 6.50
C ALA A 207 -16.66 14.78 5.38
N VAL A 208 -16.91 13.51 5.70
CA VAL A 208 -17.50 12.54 4.77
C VAL A 208 -18.93 12.17 5.19
N PRO A 209 -19.86 11.92 4.24
CA PRO A 209 -19.68 11.98 2.79
C PRO A 209 -19.39 13.40 2.28
N LEU A 210 -18.53 13.55 1.28
CA LEU A 210 -18.16 14.87 0.76
C LEU A 210 -19.39 15.60 0.20
N SER A 211 -19.56 16.86 0.61
CA SER A 211 -20.49 17.77 -0.04
C SER A 211 -19.99 18.18 -1.43
N ILE A 212 -20.80 18.90 -2.21
CA ILE A 212 -20.36 19.44 -3.50
C ILE A 212 -19.21 20.44 -3.31
N ASP A 213 -19.29 21.29 -2.28
CA ASP A 213 -18.27 22.29 -1.99
C ASP A 213 -16.97 21.63 -1.49
N ASP A 214 -17.06 20.65 -0.59
CA ASP A 214 -15.89 19.92 -0.08
C ASP A 214 -15.22 19.09 -1.19
N ALA A 215 -16.00 18.46 -2.08
CA ALA A 215 -15.47 17.77 -3.24
C ALA A 215 -14.75 18.73 -4.20
N GLY A 216 -15.26 19.96 -4.32
CA GLY A 216 -14.62 21.08 -5.02
C GLY A 216 -13.25 21.47 -4.48
N GLN A 217 -13.05 21.33 -3.17
CA GLN A 217 -11.85 21.74 -2.45
C GLN A 217 -10.86 20.60 -2.17
N ALA A 218 -11.27 19.34 -2.41
CA ALA A 218 -10.43 18.18 -2.17
C ALA A 218 -9.18 18.21 -3.08
N ALA A 219 -8.04 18.48 -2.46
CA ALA A 219 -6.74 18.61 -3.12
C ALA A 219 -5.86 17.37 -2.94
N GLU A 220 -6.09 16.60 -1.87
CA GLU A 220 -5.36 15.37 -1.59
C GLU A 220 -6.30 14.25 -1.13
N VAL A 221 -6.03 13.03 -1.61
CA VAL A 221 -6.65 11.81 -1.08
C VAL A 221 -5.57 10.91 -0.51
N LEU A 222 -5.70 10.59 0.78
CA LEU A 222 -4.87 9.64 1.48
C LEU A 222 -5.61 8.30 1.53
N ILE A 223 -5.00 7.28 0.93
CA ILE A 223 -5.53 5.91 0.92
C ILE A 223 -4.71 5.08 1.90
N LYS A 224 -5.35 4.54 2.94
CA LYS A 224 -4.70 3.70 3.96
C LYS A 224 -5.30 2.30 3.96
N LEU A 225 -4.50 1.33 3.55
CA LEU A 225 -4.94 -0.06 3.41
C LEU A 225 -3.98 -1.02 4.08
N GLN A 226 -4.56 -2.14 4.51
CA GLN A 226 -3.84 -3.29 5.01
C GLN A 226 -4.08 -4.44 4.03
N VAL A 227 -3.05 -4.84 3.28
CA VAL A 227 -3.20 -5.85 2.20
C VAL A 227 -2.53 -7.15 2.64
N GLY A 228 -3.29 -8.26 2.59
CA GLY A 228 -2.76 -9.61 2.77
C GLY A 228 -2.46 -10.30 1.43
N ALA A 229 -1.73 -11.42 1.48
CA ALA A 229 -1.43 -12.20 0.28
C ALA A 229 -2.69 -12.69 -0.42
N SER A 230 -2.63 -12.78 -1.75
CA SER A 230 -3.74 -13.26 -2.60
C SER A 230 -3.74 -14.80 -2.63
N GLY A 231 -3.98 -15.43 -1.49
CA GLY A 231 -3.91 -16.88 -1.39
C GLY A 231 -4.89 -17.57 -2.35
N GLY A 232 -4.37 -18.40 -3.26
CA GLY A 232 -5.21 -19.26 -4.10
C GLY A 232 -5.96 -20.31 -3.28
N THR A 233 -7.07 -20.86 -3.78
CA THR A 233 -7.88 -21.90 -3.11
C THR A 233 -7.11 -23.16 -2.71
N ASN A 234 -5.91 -23.37 -3.28
CA ASN A 234 -5.04 -24.51 -3.00
C ASN A 234 -3.75 -24.15 -2.24
N GLU A 235 -3.54 -22.86 -1.94
CA GLU A 235 -2.43 -22.45 -1.10
C GLU A 235 -2.85 -22.66 0.35
N ASN A 236 -2.11 -23.52 1.05
CA ASN A 236 -2.36 -23.88 2.44
C ASN A 236 -2.04 -22.69 3.34
N THR A 237 -2.91 -21.67 3.32
CA THR A 237 -2.91 -20.51 4.21
C THR A 237 -3.42 -20.90 5.59
N ASN A 238 -2.88 -21.99 6.16
CA ASN A 238 -2.91 -22.22 7.60
C ASN A 238 -2.21 -21.09 8.38
N LEU A 239 -1.58 -20.14 7.69
CA LEU A 239 -1.51 -18.75 8.13
C LEU A 239 -2.94 -18.20 8.17
N THR A 240 -3.62 -18.44 9.29
CA THR A 240 -4.95 -17.92 9.64
C THR A 240 -5.29 -16.71 8.79
N SER A 241 -6.38 -16.81 8.02
CA SER A 241 -7.03 -15.86 7.11
C SER A 241 -7.35 -14.44 7.66
N GLY A 242 -6.65 -14.04 8.71
CA GLY A 242 -6.51 -12.69 9.19
C GLY A 242 -5.35 -11.98 8.51
N VAL A 243 -5.45 -10.66 8.55
CA VAL A 243 -4.54 -9.68 7.97
C VAL A 243 -3.22 -9.60 8.80
N ASN A 244 -2.77 -10.72 9.37
CA ASN A 244 -1.76 -10.76 10.44
C ASN A 244 -0.32 -10.59 9.91
N ASP A 245 -0.06 -10.99 8.66
CA ASP A 245 1.20 -10.75 7.94
C ASP A 245 0.96 -9.77 6.78
N SER A 246 0.14 -8.76 7.02
CA SER A 246 -0.18 -7.78 6.00
C SER A 246 0.85 -6.69 5.88
N VAL A 247 0.88 -6.08 4.71
CA VAL A 247 1.62 -4.86 4.48
C VAL A 247 0.66 -3.69 4.61
N THR A 248 1.05 -2.72 5.42
CA THR A 248 0.42 -1.40 5.43
C THR A 248 1.04 -0.61 4.30
N ASP A 249 0.19 -0.14 3.39
CA ASP A 249 0.60 0.79 2.35
C ASP A 249 -0.24 2.06 2.43
N GLN A 250 0.38 3.17 2.03
CA GLN A 250 -0.30 4.44 1.90
C GLN A 250 0.14 5.13 0.61
N VAL A 251 -0.84 5.58 -0.17
CA VAL A 251 -0.61 6.46 -1.30
C VAL A 251 -1.28 7.79 -1.05
N VAL A 252 -0.61 8.84 -1.50
CA VAL A 252 -1.06 10.22 -1.42
C VAL A 252 -1.26 10.70 -2.85
N LEU A 253 -2.52 10.94 -3.21
CA LEU A 253 -2.88 11.47 -4.52
C LEU A 253 -3.04 12.98 -4.41
N ARG A 254 -2.13 13.74 -5.03
CA ARG A 254 -2.20 15.21 -5.07
C ARG A 254 -2.72 15.69 -6.40
N LEU A 255 -3.81 16.45 -6.36
CA LEU A 255 -4.55 16.91 -7.54
C LEU A 255 -4.19 18.35 -7.94
N THR A 256 -3.36 19.02 -7.15
CA THR A 256 -2.92 20.40 -7.33
C THR A 256 -1.45 20.56 -6.98
N PRO A 257 -0.73 21.48 -7.63
CA PRO A 257 0.60 21.88 -7.19
C PRO A 257 0.52 22.52 -5.78
N PRO A 258 1.58 22.37 -4.97
CA PRO A 258 1.61 22.95 -3.63
C PRO A 258 1.61 24.47 -3.72
N VAL A 259 0.72 25.09 -2.95
CA VAL A 259 0.66 26.53 -2.76
C VAL A 259 1.57 26.89 -1.59
N ASN A 260 2.22 28.05 -1.65
CA ASN A 260 3.07 28.50 -0.54
C ASN A 260 2.41 29.62 0.28
N HIS A 261 1.46 30.38 -0.28
CA HIS A 261 0.84 31.54 0.39
C HIS A 261 -0.60 31.78 -0.10
N ALA A 262 -1.50 32.11 0.82
CA ALA A 262 -2.83 32.57 0.45
C ALA A 262 -2.74 33.92 -0.29
N GLY A 263 -3.48 34.07 -1.40
CA GLY A 263 -3.58 35.35 -2.11
C GLY A 263 -2.49 35.61 -3.17
N SER A 264 -1.74 34.61 -3.62
CA SER A 264 -0.82 34.73 -4.77
C SER A 264 -1.51 34.97 -6.13
N GLY A 265 -2.83 35.23 -6.14
CA GLY A 265 -3.60 35.64 -7.32
C GLY A 265 -4.08 34.50 -8.22
N THR A 266 -3.87 33.24 -7.81
CA THR A 266 -4.37 32.05 -8.51
C THR A 266 -5.43 31.40 -7.64
N SER A 267 -6.61 31.13 -8.20
CA SER A 267 -7.56 30.23 -7.58
C SER A 267 -6.87 28.86 -7.42
N PHE A 268 -6.95 28.25 -6.26
CA PHE A 268 -6.28 26.97 -5.94
C PHE A 268 -7.21 25.77 -6.15
N GLU A 269 -8.14 25.92 -7.08
CA GLU A 269 -9.01 24.82 -7.47
C GLU A 269 -8.17 23.67 -8.06
N PRO A 270 -8.57 22.41 -7.80
CA PRO A 270 -8.03 21.25 -8.50
C PRO A 270 -7.87 21.48 -10.00
N CYS A 271 -6.69 21.13 -10.52
CA CYS A 271 -6.39 21.14 -11.96
C CYS A 271 -6.37 22.51 -12.67
N GLN A 272 -6.09 23.61 -11.94
CA GLN A 272 -5.77 24.92 -12.52
C GLN A 272 -4.27 25.16 -12.73
#